data_AF-A0A497FMT1-F1
#
_entry.id   AF-A0A497FMT1-F1
#
_cell.length_a   1.000
_cell.length_b   1.000
_cell.length_c   1.000
_cell.angle_alpha   90.00
_cell.angle_beta   90.00
_cell.angle_gamma   90.00
#
_symmetry.space_group_name_H-M   'P 1'
#
loop_
_entity.id
_entity.type
_entity.pdbx_description
1 polymer ?
#
loop_
_entity_poly.entity_id
_entity_poly.type
_entity_poly.pdbx_seq_one_letter_code
_entity_poly.pdbx_strand_id
1 'polypeptide(L)'
;MKKDFKMKNRPGKPGEEKEVIYSSQHWRLLKQLRARAIELMKLLRRYSLNPIVHGSIVRGDITPQSDIDIVLPYNVPSFIVEEALEAAGIKVLYKEIVQATPLSAVKVYIHLSERETVSFPLTKLSLREREFYTFGGESTLEELLKDIRKPGVNKRLMLVKPTLKGHVEYSIIGRESEVARILGISIDTVNERKKMLLKRSAVGRTGLYMKVEIPSIQPLETVIRKLISSGRLKLTNN
;
A
#
# COMPACT_ATOMS: atom_id res chain seq x y z
N MET A 1 -10.39 -15.32 -22.43
CA MET A 1 -11.58 -14.84 -21.70
C MET A 1 -11.20 -13.65 -20.82
N LYS A 2 -11.51 -12.42 -21.25
CA LYS A 2 -11.31 -11.20 -20.45
C LYS A 2 -12.40 -11.14 -19.38
N LYS A 3 -12.06 -11.33 -18.11
CA LYS A 3 -12.96 -11.00 -17.00
C LYS A 3 -12.92 -9.48 -16.79
N ASP A 4 -13.92 -8.79 -17.31
CA ASP A 4 -14.23 -7.40 -16.98
C ASP A 4 -14.57 -7.31 -15.48
N PHE A 5 -13.55 -7.02 -14.66
CA PHE A 5 -13.74 -6.72 -13.25
C PHE A 5 -14.27 -5.29 -13.12
N LYS A 6 -15.56 -5.08 -13.41
CA LYS A 6 -16.29 -3.87 -13.01
C LYS A 6 -16.01 -3.63 -11.53
N MET A 7 -15.40 -2.50 -11.18
CA MET A 7 -15.14 -2.16 -9.77
C MET A 7 -16.46 -2.16 -9.00
N LYS A 8 -16.58 -3.07 -8.03
CA LYS A 8 -17.73 -3.20 -7.12
C LYS A 8 -17.93 -2.01 -6.16
N ASN A 9 -17.09 -0.97 -6.22
CA ASN A 9 -17.03 0.06 -5.18
C ASN A 9 -17.08 1.46 -5.80
N ARG A 10 -18.31 2.01 -5.90
CA ARG A 10 -18.52 3.43 -6.25
C ARG A 10 -17.94 4.33 -5.15
N PRO A 11 -17.33 5.48 -5.52
CA PRO A 11 -16.95 6.50 -4.56
C PRO A 11 -18.14 6.92 -3.67
N GLY A 12 -17.85 7.25 -2.41
CA GLY A 12 -18.84 7.79 -1.48
C GLY A 12 -19.40 9.11 -1.98
N LYS A 13 -20.68 9.36 -1.70
CA LYS A 13 -21.34 10.63 -2.06
C LYS A 13 -20.94 11.75 -1.09
N PRO A 14 -20.94 13.02 -1.52
CA PRO A 14 -20.79 14.14 -0.60
C PRO A 14 -21.79 14.03 0.55
N GLY A 15 -21.32 14.22 1.79
CA GLY A 15 -22.16 14.10 3.00
C GLY A 15 -22.51 12.67 3.44
N GLU A 16 -22.05 11.63 2.74
CA GLU A 16 -22.22 10.23 3.19
C GLU A 16 -21.41 9.98 4.46
N GLU A 17 -22.08 9.50 5.51
CA GLU A 17 -21.47 9.13 6.80
C GLU A 17 -22.20 7.93 7.40
N LYS A 18 -21.45 7.03 8.03
CA LYS A 18 -21.98 5.80 8.63
C LYS A 18 -21.10 5.32 9.78
N GLU A 19 -21.73 4.79 10.82
CA GLU A 19 -21.06 3.94 11.81
C GLU A 19 -21.16 2.45 11.42
N VAL A 20 -20.05 1.73 11.55
CA VAL A 20 -19.94 0.30 11.28
C VAL A 20 -19.49 -0.40 12.55
N ILE A 21 -20.33 -1.28 13.07
CA ILE A 21 -20.03 -2.15 14.21
C ILE A 21 -19.50 -3.48 13.68
N TYR A 22 -18.36 -3.93 14.19
CA TYR A 22 -17.72 -5.16 13.76
C TYR A 22 -18.32 -6.38 14.46
N SER A 23 -18.60 -7.42 13.68
CA SER A 23 -18.93 -8.74 14.22
C SER A 23 -17.70 -9.42 14.82
N SER A 24 -17.92 -10.45 15.63
CA SER A 24 -16.83 -11.30 16.14
C SER A 24 -16.00 -11.94 15.02
N GLN A 25 -16.62 -12.28 13.89
CA GLN A 25 -15.93 -12.78 12.70
C GLN A 25 -15.01 -11.72 12.08
N HIS A 26 -15.47 -10.47 11.99
CA HIS A 26 -14.66 -9.36 11.49
C HIS A 26 -13.43 -9.13 12.36
N TRP A 27 -13.60 -9.10 13.68
CA TRP A 27 -12.48 -8.98 14.62
C TRP A 27 -11.48 -10.13 14.51
N ARG A 28 -11.95 -11.37 14.37
CA ARG A 28 -11.08 -12.54 14.16
C ARG A 28 -10.27 -12.40 12.87
N LEU A 29 -10.91 -12.03 11.77
CA LEU A 29 -10.24 -11.84 10.49
C LEU A 29 -9.21 -10.70 10.55
N LEU A 30 -9.55 -9.58 11.17
CA LEU A 30 -8.60 -8.47 11.37
C LEU A 30 -7.37 -8.92 12.16
N LYS A 31 -7.57 -9.67 13.26
CA LYS A 31 -6.49 -10.22 14.08
C LYS A 31 -5.60 -11.18 13.27
N GLN A 32 -6.19 -12.05 12.46
CA GLN A 32 -5.44 -12.98 11.59
C GLN A 32 -4.57 -12.24 10.57
N LEU A 33 -5.15 -11.25 9.86
CA LEU A 33 -4.42 -10.44 8.89
C LEU A 33 -3.29 -9.63 9.55
N ARG A 34 -3.55 -9.01 10.71
CA ARG A 34 -2.53 -8.28 11.48
C ARG A 34 -1.43 -9.20 11.99
N ALA A 35 -1.76 -10.39 12.48
CA ALA A 35 -0.78 -11.38 12.93
C ALA A 35 0.17 -11.79 11.80
N ARG A 36 -0.38 -12.05 10.61
CA ARG A 36 0.42 -12.37 9.42
C ARG A 36 1.29 -11.19 8.98
N ALA A 37 0.75 -9.97 9.01
CA ALA A 37 1.54 -8.78 8.72
C ALA A 37 2.70 -8.58 9.72
N ILE A 38 2.45 -8.77 11.02
CA ILE A 38 3.47 -8.70 12.08
C ILE A 38 4.58 -9.74 11.86
N GLU A 39 4.23 -10.96 11.46
CA GLU A 39 5.20 -12.01 11.15
C GLU A 39 6.19 -11.57 10.05
N LEU A 40 5.66 -11.09 8.92
CA LEU A 40 6.46 -10.58 7.80
C LEU A 40 7.30 -9.37 8.21
N MET A 41 6.74 -8.45 8.99
CA MET A 41 7.46 -7.26 9.45
C MET A 41 8.59 -7.62 10.42
N LYS A 42 8.39 -8.59 11.32
CA LYS A 42 9.43 -9.07 12.26
C LYS A 42 10.59 -9.72 11.52
N LEU A 43 10.30 -10.51 10.49
CA LEU A 43 11.29 -11.13 9.62
C LEU A 43 12.19 -10.05 8.99
N LEU A 44 11.61 -9.03 8.36
CA LEU A 44 12.37 -7.93 7.76
C LEU A 44 13.16 -7.15 8.82
N ARG A 45 12.61 -6.96 10.03
CA ARG A 45 13.29 -6.26 11.12
C ARG A 45 14.59 -6.94 11.57
N ARG A 46 14.70 -8.26 11.44
CA ARG A 46 15.97 -9.00 11.73
C ARG A 46 17.11 -8.57 10.81
N TYR A 47 16.79 -8.05 9.63
CA TYR A 47 17.74 -7.50 8.66
C TYR A 47 17.89 -5.97 8.80
N SER A 48 17.58 -5.42 9.98
CA SER A 48 17.61 -3.97 10.26
C SER A 48 16.70 -3.13 9.35
N LEU A 49 15.70 -3.76 8.74
CA LEU A 49 14.70 -3.07 7.93
C LEU A 49 13.53 -2.60 8.81
N ASN A 50 12.99 -1.42 8.51
CA ASN A 50 11.91 -0.80 9.27
C ASN A 50 10.65 -0.72 8.41
N PRO A 51 9.93 -1.83 8.21
CA PRO A 51 8.73 -1.83 7.40
C PRO A 51 7.58 -1.12 8.10
N ILE A 52 6.65 -0.64 7.28
CA ILE A 52 5.31 -0.21 7.66
C ILE A 52 4.29 -1.11 6.96
N VAL A 53 3.05 -1.07 7.44
CA VAL A 53 1.88 -1.52 6.70
C VAL A 53 0.98 -0.34 6.40
N HIS A 54 0.11 -0.48 5.41
CA HIS A 54 -0.93 0.50 5.18
C HIS A 54 -2.26 -0.14 4.77
N GLY A 55 -3.31 0.68 4.69
CA GLY A 55 -4.58 0.26 4.13
C GLY A 55 -5.56 -0.30 5.15
N SER A 56 -6.42 -1.24 4.71
CA SER A 56 -7.54 -1.73 5.52
C SER A 56 -7.11 -2.44 6.80
N ILE A 57 -5.92 -3.04 6.84
CA ILE A 57 -5.38 -3.72 8.05
C ILE A 57 -5.07 -2.72 9.17
N VAL A 58 -4.69 -1.49 8.80
CA VAL A 58 -4.41 -0.41 9.74
C VAL A 58 -5.70 0.22 10.26
N ARG A 59 -6.65 0.47 9.36
CA ARG A 59 -7.91 1.15 9.67
C ARG A 59 -8.94 0.22 10.33
N GLY A 60 -8.99 -1.02 9.90
CA GLY A 60 -9.90 -2.06 10.37
C GLY A 60 -11.05 -2.39 9.42
N ASP A 61 -11.28 -1.63 8.34
CA ASP A 61 -12.34 -1.89 7.33
C ASP A 61 -11.97 -3.04 6.37
N ILE A 62 -11.62 -4.19 6.94
CA ILE A 62 -11.17 -5.38 6.20
C ILE A 62 -12.31 -6.19 5.59
N THR A 63 -11.95 -7.01 4.63
CA THR A 63 -12.79 -8.04 4.00
C THR A 63 -11.97 -9.31 3.83
N PRO A 64 -12.59 -10.47 3.52
CA PRO A 64 -11.84 -11.69 3.22
C PRO A 64 -10.95 -11.58 1.97
N GLN A 65 -11.01 -10.49 1.20
CA GLN A 65 -10.16 -10.20 0.05
C GLN A 65 -9.20 -9.03 0.32
N SER A 66 -9.00 -8.65 1.57
CA SER A 66 -8.01 -7.62 1.93
C SER A 66 -6.59 -8.11 1.71
N ASP A 67 -5.78 -7.23 1.12
CA ASP A 67 -4.36 -7.44 0.83
C ASP A 67 -3.51 -7.08 2.07
N ILE A 68 -2.37 -7.75 2.23
CA ILE A 68 -1.30 -7.45 3.17
C ILE A 68 -0.16 -6.78 2.39
N ASP A 69 -0.12 -5.46 2.44
CA ASP A 69 0.93 -4.65 1.81
C ASP A 69 1.98 -4.24 2.85
N ILE A 70 3.12 -4.93 2.86
CA ILE A 70 4.31 -4.54 3.62
C ILE A 70 5.13 -3.57 2.77
N VAL A 71 5.54 -2.45 3.36
CA VAL A 71 6.25 -1.39 2.64
C VAL A 71 7.51 -1.00 3.40
N LEU A 72 8.62 -0.89 2.69
CA LEU A 72 9.81 -0.16 3.15
C LEU A 72 9.73 1.23 2.50
N PRO A 73 9.33 2.29 3.24
CA PRO A 73 9.00 3.59 2.66
C PRO A 73 10.25 4.42 2.33
N TYR A 74 11.37 3.76 2.06
CA TYR A 74 12.68 4.33 1.81
C TYR A 74 13.48 3.40 0.90
N ASN A 75 14.49 3.95 0.23
CA ASN A 75 15.34 3.17 -0.66
C ASN A 75 16.12 2.11 0.14
N VAL A 76 16.08 0.87 -0.33
CA VAL A 76 16.83 -0.25 0.22
C VAL A 76 17.53 -1.00 -0.92
N PRO A 77 18.77 -1.48 -0.71
CA PRO A 77 19.39 -2.43 -1.62
C PRO A 77 18.50 -3.67 -1.78
N SER A 78 18.19 -4.03 -3.03
CA SER A 78 17.14 -5.01 -3.29
C SER A 78 17.52 -6.41 -2.79
N PHE A 79 18.80 -6.75 -2.84
CA PHE A 79 19.32 -8.04 -2.36
C PHE A 79 19.05 -8.28 -0.87
N ILE A 80 19.07 -7.24 -0.03
CA ILE A 80 18.83 -7.39 1.42
C ILE A 80 17.39 -7.86 1.67
N VAL A 81 16.44 -7.34 0.87
CA VAL A 81 15.03 -7.74 0.97
C VAL A 81 14.83 -9.17 0.47
N GLU A 82 15.48 -9.54 -0.65
CA GLU A 82 15.43 -10.90 -1.18
C GLU A 82 16.03 -11.92 -0.19
N GLU A 83 17.21 -11.63 0.35
CA GLU A 83 17.89 -12.47 1.34
C GLU A 83 17.06 -12.64 2.62
N ALA A 84 16.44 -11.56 3.11
CA ALA A 84 15.59 -11.62 4.30
C ALA A 84 14.41 -12.58 4.12
N LEU A 85 13.79 -12.56 2.94
CA LEU A 85 12.67 -13.45 2.60
C LEU A 85 13.15 -14.90 2.40
N GLU A 86 14.25 -15.08 1.68
CA GLU A 86 14.83 -16.40 1.40
C GLU A 86 15.28 -17.12 2.67
N ALA A 87 16.02 -16.44 3.55
CA ALA A 87 16.52 -17.01 4.80
C ALA A 87 15.41 -17.42 5.77
N ALA A 88 14.23 -16.82 5.64
CA ALA A 88 13.04 -17.19 6.39
C ALA A 88 12.17 -18.25 5.70
N GLY A 89 12.63 -18.81 4.57
CA GLY A 89 11.91 -19.82 3.80
C GLY A 89 10.64 -19.29 3.12
N ILE A 90 10.52 -17.98 2.94
CA ILE A 90 9.35 -17.39 2.28
C ILE A 90 9.48 -17.55 0.77
N LYS A 91 8.54 -18.26 0.17
CA LYS A 91 8.48 -18.45 -1.27
C LYS A 91 8.02 -17.17 -1.97
N VAL A 92 8.89 -16.60 -2.81
CA VAL A 92 8.52 -15.52 -3.73
C VAL A 92 7.82 -16.12 -4.96
N LEU A 93 6.65 -15.59 -5.33
CA LEU A 93 5.95 -15.99 -6.55
C LEU A 93 6.58 -15.33 -7.78
N TYR A 94 6.66 -14.01 -7.76
CA TYR A 94 7.26 -13.18 -8.80
C TYR A 94 7.53 -11.78 -8.25
N LYS A 95 8.24 -10.99 -9.02
CA LYS A 95 8.62 -9.62 -8.68
C LYS A 95 8.19 -8.68 -9.81
N GLU A 96 7.99 -7.41 -9.49
CA GLU A 96 7.67 -6.38 -10.47
C GLU A 96 8.45 -5.11 -10.20
N ILE A 97 8.94 -4.46 -11.24
CA ILE A 97 9.41 -3.08 -11.22
C ILE A 97 8.37 -2.22 -11.93
N VAL A 98 7.86 -1.21 -11.23
CA VAL A 98 6.78 -0.35 -11.71
C VAL A 98 7.20 1.11 -11.62
N GLN A 99 6.86 1.87 -12.66
CA GLN A 99 6.92 3.32 -12.65
C GLN A 99 5.64 3.89 -13.26
N ALA A 100 4.89 4.68 -12.49
CA ALA A 100 3.59 5.19 -12.91
C ALA A 100 3.72 6.28 -13.98
N THR A 101 4.64 7.23 -13.78
CA THR A 101 4.98 8.32 -14.72
C THR A 101 6.49 8.51 -14.73
N PRO A 102 7.08 9.18 -15.74
CA PRO A 102 8.53 9.43 -15.78
C PRO A 102 9.10 10.12 -14.53
N LEU A 103 8.28 10.90 -13.82
CA LEU A 103 8.66 11.63 -12.60
C LEU A 103 8.31 10.88 -11.31
N SER A 104 7.56 9.78 -11.40
CA SER A 104 7.22 8.97 -10.24
C SER A 104 8.41 8.12 -9.81
N ALA A 105 8.46 7.81 -8.52
CA ALA A 105 9.44 6.88 -8.00
C ALA A 105 9.28 5.50 -8.65
N VAL A 106 10.42 4.89 -8.94
CA VAL A 106 10.46 3.51 -9.40
C VAL A 106 10.30 2.62 -8.18
N LYS A 107 9.34 1.70 -8.21
CA LYS A 107 9.03 0.81 -7.08
C LYS A 107 9.20 -0.65 -7.47
N VAL A 108 9.77 -1.41 -6.55
CA VAL A 108 9.77 -2.87 -6.57
C VAL A 108 8.57 -3.37 -5.78
N TYR A 109 7.93 -4.40 -6.31
CA TYR A 109 6.93 -5.21 -5.62
C TYR A 109 7.39 -6.67 -5.67
N ILE A 110 7.56 -7.30 -4.51
CA ILE A 110 7.85 -8.73 -4.36
C ILE A 110 6.55 -9.40 -3.90
N HIS A 111 5.96 -10.22 -4.76
CA HIS A 111 4.70 -10.90 -4.49
C HIS A 111 4.97 -12.24 -3.82
N LEU A 112 4.47 -12.43 -2.59
CA LEU A 112 4.64 -13.65 -1.79
C LEU A 112 3.44 -14.59 -1.94
N SER A 113 2.27 -14.00 -2.20
CA SER A 113 1.03 -14.70 -2.57
C SER A 113 0.17 -13.79 -3.46
N GLU A 114 -1.05 -14.20 -3.79
CA GLU A 114 -2.01 -13.31 -4.49
C GLU A 114 -2.38 -12.06 -3.68
N ARG A 115 -2.13 -12.04 -2.37
CA ARG A 115 -2.57 -10.98 -1.45
C ARG A 115 -1.49 -10.53 -0.46
N GLU A 116 -0.27 -10.98 -0.61
CA GLU A 116 0.84 -10.61 0.27
C GLU A 116 1.96 -10.05 -0.59
N THR A 117 2.32 -8.79 -0.34
CA THR A 117 3.34 -8.08 -1.11
C THR A 117 4.30 -7.34 -0.19
N VAL A 118 5.59 -7.40 -0.50
CA VAL A 118 6.62 -6.53 0.06
C VAL A 118 7.02 -5.52 -1.01
N SER A 119 6.99 -4.22 -0.72
CA SER A 119 7.32 -3.20 -1.70
C SER A 119 8.29 -2.16 -1.15
N PHE A 120 9.11 -1.61 -2.04
CA PHE A 120 10.08 -0.59 -1.71
C PHE A 120 10.49 0.21 -2.94
N PRO A 121 10.87 1.49 -2.79
CA PRO A 121 11.29 2.30 -3.92
C PRO A 121 12.79 2.11 -4.25
N LEU A 122 13.15 2.17 -5.53
CA LEU A 122 14.52 2.24 -6.03
C LEU A 122 15.04 3.67 -6.19
N THR A 123 14.14 4.66 -6.07
CA THR A 123 14.46 6.09 -6.11
C THR A 123 13.80 6.77 -4.90
N LYS A 124 14.16 8.01 -4.58
CA LYS A 124 13.50 8.72 -3.48
C LYS A 124 12.00 8.89 -3.78
N LEU A 125 11.17 8.74 -2.74
CA LEU A 125 9.75 9.07 -2.83
C LEU A 125 9.60 10.59 -2.78
N SER A 126 8.75 11.15 -3.65
CA SER A 126 8.24 12.49 -3.43
C SER A 126 7.41 12.56 -2.15
N LEU A 127 7.20 13.76 -1.62
CA LEU A 127 6.34 13.98 -0.44
C LEU A 127 4.97 13.31 -0.63
N ARG A 128 4.33 13.50 -1.79
CA ARG A 128 3.00 12.95 -2.08
C ARG A 128 3.00 11.42 -2.14
N GLU A 129 4.05 10.81 -2.68
CA GLU A 129 4.19 9.36 -2.70
C GLU A 129 4.48 8.76 -1.31
N ARG A 130 5.14 9.51 -0.43
CA ARG A 130 5.32 9.12 0.97
C ARG A 130 4.01 9.27 1.76
N GLU A 131 3.33 10.39 1.59
CA GLU A 131 2.04 10.68 2.23
C GLU A 131 0.91 9.77 1.72
N PHE A 132 1.06 9.11 0.57
CA PHE A 132 0.12 8.10 0.10
C PHE A 132 -0.11 6.97 1.12
N TYR A 133 0.94 6.53 1.82
CA TYR A 133 0.82 5.47 2.82
C TYR A 133 0.00 5.95 4.02
N THR A 134 0.28 7.15 4.52
CA THR A 134 -0.50 7.82 5.58
C THR A 134 -1.93 8.11 5.15
N PHE A 135 -2.14 8.54 3.89
CA PHE A 135 -3.47 8.74 3.31
C PHE A 135 -4.30 7.46 3.39
N GLY A 136 -3.70 6.29 3.11
CA GLY A 136 -4.35 4.99 3.24
C GLY A 136 -4.50 4.49 4.67
N GLY A 137 -3.94 5.18 5.67
CA GLY A 137 -3.76 4.68 7.04
C GLY A 137 -2.49 3.83 7.10
N GLU A 138 -1.49 4.31 7.85
CA GLU A 138 -0.16 3.72 7.99
C GLU A 138 0.08 3.25 9.42
N SER A 139 0.77 2.12 9.60
CA SER A 139 1.18 1.66 10.92
C SER A 139 2.55 0.99 10.93
N THR A 140 3.30 1.20 12.01
CA THR A 140 4.58 0.54 12.27
C THR A 140 4.39 -0.83 12.92
N LEU A 141 5.47 -1.62 12.99
CA LEU A 141 5.45 -2.90 13.70
C LEU A 141 5.06 -2.72 15.17
N GLU A 142 5.63 -1.69 15.81
CA GLU A 142 5.42 -1.37 17.21
C GLU A 142 3.95 -1.01 17.49
N GLU A 143 3.31 -0.30 16.57
CA GLU A 143 1.88 0.04 16.66
C GLU A 143 0.98 -1.16 16.43
N LEU A 144 1.33 -2.03 15.47
CA LEU A 144 0.59 -3.27 15.26
C LEU A 144 0.64 -4.18 16.50
N LEU A 145 1.81 -4.31 17.12
CA LEU A 145 2.01 -5.09 18.34
C LEU A 145 1.20 -4.54 19.53
N LYS A 146 0.98 -3.22 19.58
CA LYS A 146 0.12 -2.55 20.58
C LYS A 146 -1.37 -2.56 20.20
N ASP A 147 -1.75 -3.27 19.15
CA ASP A 147 -3.09 -3.32 18.56
C ASP A 147 -3.69 -1.93 18.24
N ILE A 148 -2.83 -0.97 17.90
CA ILE A 148 -3.27 0.39 17.55
C ILE A 148 -3.87 0.36 16.13
N ARG A 149 -5.08 0.92 15.99
CA ARG A 149 -5.69 1.22 14.70
C ARG A 149 -5.65 2.72 14.45
N LYS A 150 -5.44 3.11 13.19
CA LYS A 150 -5.29 4.52 12.79
C LYS A 150 -6.28 4.90 11.70
N PRO A 151 -6.66 6.18 11.61
CA PRO A 151 -7.51 6.66 10.54
C PRO A 151 -6.81 6.58 9.17
N GLY A 152 -7.60 6.55 8.11
CA GLY A 152 -7.12 6.62 6.73
C GLY A 152 -8.28 6.58 5.74
N VAL A 153 -8.00 6.85 4.48
CA VAL A 153 -9.00 6.89 3.40
C VAL A 153 -8.97 5.61 2.59
N ASN A 154 -10.11 4.97 2.45
CA ASN A 154 -10.24 3.75 1.66
C ASN A 154 -10.42 4.02 0.15
N LYS A 155 -10.45 2.97 -0.66
CA LYS A 155 -10.57 3.06 -2.13
C LYS A 155 -11.90 3.69 -2.60
N ARG A 156 -12.90 3.82 -1.72
CA ARG A 156 -14.19 4.49 -1.96
C ARG A 156 -14.18 5.97 -1.61
N LEU A 157 -13.02 6.56 -1.29
CA LEU A 157 -12.94 7.95 -0.82
C LEU A 157 -13.71 8.21 0.48
N MET A 158 -13.76 7.19 1.35
CA MET A 158 -14.27 7.34 2.71
C MET A 158 -13.10 7.42 3.68
N LEU A 159 -13.03 8.46 4.51
CA LEU A 159 -12.18 8.45 5.69
C LEU A 159 -12.79 7.45 6.67
N VAL A 160 -12.02 6.44 7.05
CA VAL A 160 -12.36 5.45 8.07
C VAL A 160 -11.62 5.83 9.34
N LYS A 161 -12.36 6.10 10.42
CA LYS A 161 -11.84 6.43 11.74
C LYS A 161 -12.22 5.33 12.73
N PRO A 162 -11.24 4.57 13.26
CA PRO A 162 -11.49 3.48 14.20
C PRO A 162 -12.26 3.93 15.47
N THR A 163 -13.15 3.08 15.96
CA THR A 163 -13.84 3.20 17.26
C THR A 163 -13.68 1.91 18.06
N LEU A 164 -13.99 1.89 19.36
CA LEU A 164 -13.86 0.67 20.18
C LEU A 164 -14.65 -0.53 19.64
N LYS A 165 -15.82 -0.29 19.03
CA LYS A 165 -16.72 -1.34 18.52
C LYS A 165 -16.60 -1.60 17.01
N GLY A 166 -15.86 -0.76 16.28
CA GLY A 166 -15.68 -0.87 14.83
C GLY A 166 -15.04 0.38 14.25
N HIS A 167 -15.76 1.13 13.42
CA HIS A 167 -15.32 2.42 12.88
C HIS A 167 -16.49 3.33 12.52
N VAL A 168 -16.22 4.63 12.44
CA VAL A 168 -17.05 5.58 11.68
C VAL A 168 -16.39 5.85 10.34
N GLU A 169 -17.18 5.96 9.27
CA GLU A 169 -16.68 6.32 7.95
C GLU A 169 -17.49 7.44 7.33
N TYR A 170 -16.82 8.39 6.67
CA TYR A 170 -17.49 9.46 5.93
C TYR A 170 -16.73 9.85 4.66
N SER A 171 -17.47 10.35 3.67
CA SER A 171 -16.90 10.77 2.39
C SER A 171 -15.97 11.96 2.56
N ILE A 172 -14.82 11.91 1.90
CA ILE A 172 -13.85 13.01 1.93
C ILE A 172 -14.23 14.16 0.99
N ILE A 173 -15.23 13.97 0.13
CA ILE A 173 -15.60 14.96 -0.90
C ILE A 173 -16.21 16.19 -0.22
N GLY A 174 -15.57 17.35 -0.40
CA GLY A 174 -15.93 18.59 0.27
C GLY A 174 -15.39 18.73 1.70
N ARG A 175 -14.60 17.74 2.18
CA ARG A 175 -13.98 17.72 3.51
C ARG A 175 -12.47 17.52 3.43
N GLU A 176 -11.85 17.88 2.31
CA GLU A 176 -10.45 17.56 2.02
C GLU A 176 -9.48 18.21 3.01
N SER A 177 -9.71 19.46 3.40
CA SER A 177 -8.91 20.18 4.40
C SER A 177 -9.01 19.53 5.79
N GLU A 178 -10.20 19.06 6.17
CA GLU A 178 -10.40 18.34 7.42
C GLU A 178 -9.63 17.01 7.41
N VAL A 179 -9.75 16.26 6.32
CA VAL A 179 -9.06 14.97 6.15
C VAL A 179 -7.54 15.14 6.17
N ALA A 180 -7.01 16.17 5.50
CA ALA A 180 -5.59 16.50 5.52
C ALA A 180 -5.08 16.73 6.95
N ARG A 181 -5.82 17.53 7.74
CA ARG A 181 -5.50 17.79 9.16
C ARG A 181 -5.60 16.54 10.03
N ILE A 182 -6.62 15.70 9.85
CA ILE A 182 -6.79 14.46 10.63
C ILE A 182 -5.64 13.48 10.36
N LEU A 183 -5.20 13.38 9.11
CA LEU A 183 -4.15 12.44 8.71
C LEU A 183 -2.74 13.02 8.84
N GLY A 184 -2.60 14.32 9.11
CA GLY A 184 -1.31 14.99 9.22
C GLY A 184 -0.53 15.00 7.89
N ILE A 185 -1.23 15.19 6.77
CA ILE A 185 -0.65 15.23 5.41
C ILE A 185 -1.06 16.49 4.67
N SER A 186 -0.37 16.79 3.57
CA SER A 186 -0.73 17.92 2.70
C SER A 186 -2.12 17.76 2.08
N ILE A 187 -2.85 18.88 1.96
CA ILE A 187 -4.13 18.94 1.25
C ILE A 187 -3.96 18.61 -0.24
N ASP A 188 -2.80 18.92 -0.80
CA ASP A 188 -2.40 18.56 -2.17
C ASP A 188 -2.45 17.05 -2.38
N THR A 189 -1.88 16.27 -1.45
CA THR A 189 -1.95 14.81 -1.51
C THR A 189 -3.40 14.34 -1.46
N VAL A 190 -4.22 14.87 -0.56
CA VAL A 190 -5.66 14.50 -0.48
C VAL A 190 -6.37 14.77 -1.81
N ASN A 191 -6.18 15.95 -2.39
CA ASN A 191 -6.80 16.34 -3.66
C ASN A 191 -6.31 15.50 -4.84
N GLU A 192 -5.02 15.20 -4.91
CA GLU A 192 -4.46 14.34 -5.96
C GLU A 192 -5.02 12.92 -5.87
N ARG A 193 -5.03 12.34 -4.66
CA ARG A 193 -5.59 10.99 -4.43
C ARG A 193 -7.08 10.94 -4.76
N LYS A 194 -7.86 11.97 -4.38
CA LYS A 194 -9.27 12.14 -4.75
C LYS A 194 -9.43 12.13 -6.27
N LYS A 195 -8.69 13.00 -6.98
CA LYS A 195 -8.73 13.11 -8.44
C LYS A 195 -8.40 11.78 -9.13
N MET A 196 -7.35 11.09 -8.68
CA MET A 196 -6.94 9.80 -9.23
C MET A 196 -8.00 8.70 -9.04
N LEU A 197 -8.59 8.59 -7.85
CA LEU A 197 -9.60 7.57 -7.56
C LEU A 197 -10.93 7.85 -8.29
N LEU A 198 -11.36 9.11 -8.38
CA LEU A 198 -12.52 9.50 -9.18
C LEU A 198 -12.31 9.21 -10.67
N LYS A 199 -11.15 9.60 -11.23
CA LYS A 199 -10.79 9.29 -12.63
C LYS A 199 -10.81 7.78 -12.85
N ARG A 200 -10.21 7.00 -11.94
CA ARG A 200 -10.22 5.54 -12.03
C ARG A 200 -11.62 4.94 -12.02
N SER A 201 -12.54 5.51 -11.25
CA SER A 201 -13.94 5.07 -11.22
C SER A 201 -14.70 5.41 -12.50
N ALA A 202 -14.37 6.51 -13.17
CA ALA A 202 -15.05 6.98 -14.36
C ALA A 202 -14.54 6.30 -15.64
N VAL A 203 -13.23 6.22 -15.82
CA VAL A 203 -12.59 5.81 -17.09
C VAL A 203 -11.65 4.60 -16.96
N GLY A 204 -11.55 4.00 -15.77
CA GLY A 204 -10.66 2.86 -15.52
C GLY A 204 -9.22 3.25 -15.16
N ARG A 205 -8.33 2.25 -15.06
CA ARG A 205 -6.91 2.49 -14.70
C ARG A 205 -6.19 3.18 -15.87
N THR A 206 -5.37 4.18 -15.56
CA THR A 206 -4.38 4.69 -16.51
C THR A 206 -3.25 3.66 -16.68
N GLY A 207 -2.65 3.60 -17.87
CA GLY A 207 -1.45 2.80 -18.11
C GLY A 207 -0.29 3.24 -17.23
N LEU A 208 0.64 2.32 -16.98
CA LEU A 208 1.92 2.62 -16.32
C LEU A 208 2.92 3.06 -17.38
N TYR A 209 3.82 3.99 -17.02
CA TYR A 209 4.96 4.34 -17.87
C TYR A 209 5.87 3.13 -18.09
N MET A 210 6.13 2.37 -17.03
CA MET A 210 6.92 1.15 -17.09
C MET A 210 6.34 0.10 -16.14
N LYS A 211 6.30 -1.15 -16.62
CA LYS A 211 6.05 -2.35 -15.83
C LYS A 211 6.95 -3.46 -16.34
N VAL A 212 7.80 -4.01 -15.47
CA VAL A 212 8.66 -5.16 -15.78
C VAL A 212 8.34 -6.25 -14.78
N GLU A 213 7.82 -7.38 -15.25
CA GLU A 213 7.62 -8.58 -14.44
C GLU A 213 8.90 -9.42 -14.45
N ILE A 214 9.25 -9.97 -13.28
CA ILE A 214 10.52 -10.64 -13.04
C ILE A 214 10.22 -11.99 -12.37
N PRO A 215 10.66 -13.11 -12.96
CA PRO A 215 10.52 -14.44 -12.34
C PRO A 215 11.19 -14.50 -10.97
N SER A 216 10.64 -15.31 -10.05
CA SER A 216 11.17 -15.46 -8.69
C SER A 216 12.65 -15.82 -8.65
N ILE A 217 13.10 -16.71 -9.55
CA ILE A 217 14.48 -17.20 -9.64
C ILE A 217 15.50 -16.14 -10.07
N GLN A 218 15.05 -15.05 -10.70
CA GLN A 218 15.95 -14.06 -11.28
C GLN A 218 16.27 -12.94 -10.25
N PRO A 219 17.53 -12.73 -9.85
CA PRO A 219 17.88 -11.71 -8.86
C PRO A 219 17.49 -10.29 -9.32
N LEU A 220 16.95 -9.46 -8.41
CA LEU A 220 16.49 -8.10 -8.74
C LEU A 220 17.63 -7.23 -9.25
N GLU A 221 18.78 -7.25 -8.55
CA GLU A 221 19.96 -6.46 -8.92
C GLU A 221 20.41 -6.70 -10.37
N THR A 222 20.36 -7.96 -10.82
CA THR A 222 20.71 -8.32 -12.20
C THR A 222 19.75 -7.69 -13.20
N VAL A 223 18.44 -7.68 -12.91
CA VAL A 223 17.45 -7.06 -13.78
C VAL A 223 17.58 -5.54 -13.76
N ILE A 224 17.73 -4.94 -12.58
CA ILE A 224 17.91 -3.49 -12.40
C ILE A 224 19.10 -3.01 -13.22
N ARG A 225 20.26 -3.67 -13.12
CA ARG A 225 21.46 -3.35 -13.90
C ARG A 225 21.22 -3.42 -15.41
N LYS A 226 20.52 -4.46 -15.89
CA LYS A 226 20.14 -4.59 -17.32
C LYS A 226 19.21 -3.48 -17.78
N LEU A 227 18.26 -3.07 -16.95
CA LEU A 227 17.34 -1.97 -17.29
C LEU A 227 18.06 -0.62 -17.33
N ILE A 228 19.04 -0.40 -16.44
CA ILE A 228 19.88 0.80 -16.46
C ILE A 228 20.78 0.81 -17.70
N SER A 229 21.48 -0.29 -17.98
CA SER A 229 22.41 -0.36 -19.12
C SER A 229 21.70 -0.22 -20.47
N SER A 230 20.44 -0.67 -20.56
CA SER A 230 19.60 -0.49 -21.75
C SER A 230 18.88 0.87 -21.82
N GLY A 231 19.08 1.75 -20.83
CA GLY A 231 18.43 3.07 -20.76
C GLY A 231 16.93 3.05 -20.45
N ARG A 232 16.35 1.87 -20.20
CA ARG A 232 14.92 1.70 -19.87
C ARG A 232 14.57 2.12 -18.45
N LEU A 233 15.56 2.15 -17.56
CA LEU A 233 15.44 2.60 -16.18
C LEU A 233 16.45 3.73 -15.92
N LYS A 234 15.94 4.88 -15.46
CA LYS A 234 16.76 5.99 -15.00
C LYS A 234 16.57 6.15 -13.49
N LEU A 235 17.57 5.79 -12.72
CA LEU A 235 17.60 6.08 -11.29
C LEU A 235 18.17 7.48 -11.13
N THR A 236 17.29 8.49 -11.03
CA THR A 236 17.71 9.85 -10.70
C THR A 236 17.64 10.02 -9.19
N ASN A 237 18.74 10.47 -8.58
CA ASN A 237 18.77 10.91 -7.20
C ASN A 237 18.31 12.38 -7.17
N ASN A 238 17.00 12.61 -7.07
CA ASN A 238 16.47 13.91 -6.61
C ASN A 238 16.25 13.86 -5.10
#